data_AF-A0A284QT54-F1
#
_entry.id   AF-A0A284QT54-F1
#
_cell.length_a   1.000
_cell.length_b   1.000
_cell.length_c   1.000
_cell.angle_alpha   90.00
_cell.angle_beta   90.00
_cell.angle_gamma   90.00
#
_symmetry.space_group_name_H-M   'P 1'
#
loop_
_entity.id
_entity.type
_entity.pdbx_description
1 polymer ?
#
loop_
_entity_poly.entity_id
_entity_poly.type
_entity_poly.pdbx_seq_one_letter_code
_entity_poly.pdbx_strand_id
1 'polypeptide(L)'
;MHILWQIHQTVTIDGQRHVDRCNNFGNRGAGHIWCTFFGLVLWIAIFIKMLTDIFGYVDDSFSWEFVDKKTWYSPYHKLLPTKQTSLLKLFDELSVPHEEEKQLYGDILTIIGFDIDPNAMTITMPISP
;
A
#
# COMPACT_ATOMS: atom_id res chain seq x y z
N MET A 1 -13.72 -19.62 0.05
CA MET A 1 -13.62 -20.07 1.46
C MET A 1 -14.73 -21.07 1.75
N HIS A 2 -14.45 -22.22 2.39
CA HIS A 2 -15.48 -23.21 2.71
C HIS A 2 -16.33 -22.77 3.91
N ILE A 3 -17.63 -23.07 3.90
CA ILE A 3 -18.59 -22.55 4.90
C ILE A 3 -18.26 -22.99 6.34
N LEU A 4 -17.70 -24.19 6.51
CA LEU A 4 -17.25 -24.68 7.81
C LEU A 4 -16.05 -23.91 8.36
N TRP A 5 -15.18 -23.39 7.48
CA TRP A 5 -14.04 -22.56 7.88
C TRP A 5 -14.47 -21.14 8.27
N GLN A 6 -15.55 -20.61 7.69
CA GLN A 6 -16.11 -19.31 8.06
C GLN A 6 -16.64 -19.28 9.50
N ILE A 7 -17.11 -20.40 10.04
CA ILE A 7 -17.55 -20.47 11.45
C ILE A 7 -16.41 -20.11 12.41
N HIS A 8 -15.18 -20.51 12.08
CA HIS A 8 -13.97 -20.20 12.87
C HIS A 8 -13.55 -18.73 12.79
N GLN A 9 -14.18 -17.94 11.91
CA GLN A 9 -13.95 -16.49 11.78
C GLN A 9 -15.02 -15.68 12.51
N THR A 10 -15.76 -16.30 13.43
CA THR A 10 -16.75 -15.59 14.26
C THR A 10 -16.06 -14.76 15.33
N VAL A 11 -16.25 -13.44 15.29
CA VAL A 11 -15.80 -12.49 16.31
C VAL A 11 -16.99 -12.00 17.14
N THR A 12 -16.75 -11.68 18.42
CA THR A 12 -17.77 -11.08 19.29
C THR A 12 -17.46 -9.61 19.51
N ILE A 13 -18.38 -8.73 19.13
CA ILE A 13 -18.29 -7.27 19.30
C ILE A 13 -19.56 -6.85 20.02
N ASP A 14 -19.44 -6.17 21.16
CA ASP A 14 -20.57 -5.70 21.99
C ASP A 14 -21.61 -6.80 22.31
N GLY A 15 -21.15 -8.03 22.55
CA GLY A 15 -21.99 -9.19 22.83
C GLY A 15 -22.70 -9.80 21.61
N GLN A 16 -22.52 -9.24 20.42
CA GLN A 16 -23.05 -9.79 19.17
C GLN A 16 -21.98 -10.57 18.40
N ARG A 17 -22.40 -11.65 17.72
CA ARG A 17 -21.51 -12.51 16.94
C ARG A 17 -21.55 -12.14 15.46
N HIS A 18 -20.39 -11.84 14.90
CA HIS A 18 -20.21 -11.50 13.49
C HIS A 18 -19.28 -12.50 12.84
N VAL A 19 -19.63 -12.97 11.65
CA VAL A 19 -18.73 -13.79 10.84
C VAL A 19 -17.94 -12.87 9.94
N ASP A 20 -16.64 -12.77 10.18
CA ASP A 20 -15.75 -12.07 9.26
C ASP A 20 -15.56 -12.90 7.98
N ARG A 21 -15.68 -12.23 6.83
CA ARG A 21 -15.51 -12.84 5.51
C ARG A 21 -14.24 -12.36 4.81
N CYS A 22 -13.54 -11.40 5.42
CA CYS A 22 -12.34 -10.77 4.91
C CYS A 22 -11.14 -11.11 5.79
N ASN A 23 -9.97 -10.60 5.42
CA ASN A 23 -8.78 -10.67 6.27
C ASN A 23 -8.86 -9.57 7.33
N ASN A 24 -9.03 -9.92 8.60
CA ASN A 24 -9.12 -8.94 9.69
C ASN A 24 -7.77 -8.52 10.26
N PHE A 25 -7.72 -7.28 10.73
CA PHE A 25 -6.67 -6.82 11.62
C PHE A 25 -6.76 -7.51 12.99
N GLY A 26 -5.61 -7.75 13.63
CA GLY A 26 -5.52 -8.33 14.98
C GLY A 26 -5.52 -9.87 15.06
N ASN A 27 -5.78 -10.55 13.96
CA ASN A 27 -5.61 -12.00 13.84
C ASN A 27 -4.12 -12.35 13.61
N ARG A 28 -3.62 -13.37 14.33
CA ARG A 28 -2.22 -13.85 14.23
C ARG A 28 -1.79 -14.23 12.80
N GLY A 29 -2.69 -14.77 11.99
CA GLY A 29 -2.42 -15.20 10.61
C GLY A 29 -2.64 -14.10 9.55
N ALA A 30 -3.38 -13.05 9.87
CA ALA A 30 -3.79 -12.06 8.87
C ALA A 30 -2.62 -11.27 8.29
N GLY A 31 -1.65 -10.89 9.13
CA GLY A 31 -0.44 -10.21 8.68
C GLY A 31 0.40 -11.09 7.75
N HIS A 32 0.50 -12.40 8.03
CA HIS A 32 1.23 -13.33 7.15
C HIS A 32 0.54 -13.46 5.78
N ILE A 33 -0.78 -13.59 5.75
CA ILE A 33 -1.56 -13.64 4.51
C ILE A 33 -1.36 -12.35 3.71
N TRP A 34 -1.48 -11.19 4.36
CA TRP A 34 -1.30 -9.89 3.73
C TRP A 34 0.11 -9.71 3.17
N CYS A 35 1.15 -9.94 3.97
CA CYS A 35 2.54 -9.79 3.52
C CYS A 35 2.88 -10.74 2.36
N THR A 36 2.33 -11.96 2.36
CA THR A 36 2.52 -12.91 1.25
C THR A 36 1.86 -12.41 -0.03
N PHE A 37 0.60 -11.96 0.08
CA PHE A 37 -0.15 -11.40 -1.05
C PHE A 37 0.51 -10.14 -1.60
N PHE A 38 0.75 -9.15 -0.75
CA PHE A 38 1.31 -7.86 -1.17
C PHE A 38 2.76 -8.00 -1.64
N GLY A 39 3.54 -8.90 -1.04
CA GLY A 39 4.86 -9.27 -1.54
C GLY A 39 4.84 -9.79 -2.98
N LEU A 40 3.83 -10.58 -3.37
CA LEU A 40 3.64 -11.00 -4.75
C LEU A 40 3.23 -9.83 -5.67
N VAL A 41 2.37 -8.92 -5.18
CA VAL A 41 2.02 -7.69 -5.93
C VAL A 41 3.27 -6.86 -6.24
N LEU A 42 4.13 -6.65 -5.23
CA LEU A 42 5.40 -5.94 -5.40
C LEU A 42 6.37 -6.71 -6.31
N TRP A 43 6.38 -8.04 -6.26
CA TRP A 43 7.15 -8.86 -7.19
C TRP A 43 6.69 -8.63 -8.64
N ILE A 44 5.37 -8.57 -8.90
CA ILE A 44 4.84 -8.24 -10.23
C ILE A 44 5.27 -6.83 -10.64
N ALA A 45 5.15 -5.85 -9.74
CA ALA A 45 5.58 -4.48 -9.99
C ALA A 45 7.06 -4.40 -10.43
N ILE A 46 7.94 -5.11 -9.72
CA ILE A 46 9.39 -5.06 -9.96
C ILE A 46 9.79 -5.88 -11.19
N PHE A 47 9.33 -7.12 -11.31
CA PHE A 47 9.85 -8.07 -12.30
C PHE A 47 9.03 -8.16 -13.58
N ILE A 48 7.75 -7.78 -13.55
CA ILE A 48 6.86 -7.83 -14.73
C ILE A 48 6.62 -6.43 -15.27
N LYS A 49 6.32 -5.46 -14.39
CA LYS A 49 6.10 -4.06 -14.78
C LYS A 49 7.39 -3.24 -14.83
N MET A 50 8.53 -3.84 -14.42
CA MET A 50 9.87 -3.23 -14.47
C MET A 50 9.96 -1.90 -13.70
N LEU A 51 9.20 -1.77 -12.61
CA LEU A 51 9.25 -0.62 -11.73
C LEU A 51 10.45 -0.75 -10.79
N THR A 52 11.50 0.04 -11.03
CA THR A 52 12.70 0.04 -10.19
C THR A 52 12.46 0.81 -8.90
N ASP A 53 13.16 0.41 -7.84
CA ASP A 53 13.20 1.13 -6.56
C ASP A 53 11.83 1.31 -5.92
N ILE A 54 10.97 0.28 -6.04
CA ILE A 54 9.75 0.16 -5.25
C ILE A 54 10.08 -0.54 -3.94
N PHE A 55 9.76 0.11 -2.84
CA PHE A 55 9.93 -0.40 -1.49
C PHE A 55 8.56 -0.62 -0.86
N GLY A 56 8.50 -1.53 0.10
CA GLY A 56 7.26 -1.84 0.81
C GLY A 56 7.50 -2.14 2.28
N TYR A 57 6.57 -1.71 3.12
CA TYR A 57 6.50 -2.03 4.54
C TYR A 57 5.06 -2.35 4.92
N VAL A 58 4.74 -3.63 5.09
CA VAL A 58 3.38 -4.14 5.36
C VAL A 58 2.39 -3.69 4.28
N ASP A 59 1.66 -2.61 4.49
CA ASP A 59 0.66 -2.02 3.61
C ASP A 59 1.13 -0.71 2.94
N ASP A 60 2.24 -0.13 3.41
CA ASP A 60 2.86 1.04 2.79
C ASP A 60 3.76 0.61 1.62
N SER A 61 3.69 1.38 0.52
CA SER A 61 4.62 1.26 -0.59
C SER A 61 5.11 2.65 -1.01
N PHE A 62 6.40 2.76 -1.31
CA PHE A 62 7.04 4.04 -1.56
C PHE A 62 8.17 3.90 -2.57
N SER A 63 8.46 5.00 -3.26
CA SER A 63 9.49 5.09 -4.29
C SER A 63 9.89 6.56 -4.49
N TRP A 64 10.79 6.80 -5.43
CA TRP A 64 11.24 8.12 -5.83
C TRP A 64 11.10 8.28 -7.35
N GLU A 65 10.94 9.53 -7.78
CA GLU A 65 10.78 9.90 -9.18
C GLU A 65 11.27 11.34 -9.39
N PHE A 66 11.75 11.66 -10.60
CA PHE A 66 12.12 13.03 -10.93
C PHE A 66 10.89 13.94 -11.04
N VAL A 67 11.03 15.21 -10.64
CA VAL A 67 9.93 16.21 -10.62
C VAL A 67 9.21 16.35 -11.97
N ASP A 68 9.93 16.20 -13.08
CA ASP A 68 9.41 16.31 -14.45
C ASP A 68 8.74 15.02 -14.94
N LYS A 69 8.96 13.89 -14.27
CA LYS A 69 8.42 12.58 -14.65
C LYS A 69 7.04 12.34 -14.05
N LYS A 70 6.04 13.03 -14.60
CA LYS A 70 4.64 12.86 -14.21
C LYS A 70 3.79 12.25 -15.32
N THR A 71 2.83 11.42 -14.93
CA THR A 71 1.87 10.77 -15.82
C THR A 71 0.44 11.06 -15.36
N TRP A 72 -0.48 11.23 -16.30
CA TRP A 72 -1.89 11.42 -15.99
C TRP A 72 -2.50 10.13 -15.46
N TYR A 73 -3.13 10.20 -14.28
CA TYR A 73 -3.86 9.09 -13.69
C TYR A 73 -5.36 9.39 -13.70
N SER A 74 -6.08 8.71 -14.61
CA SER A 74 -7.49 8.98 -14.89
C SER A 74 -8.41 8.84 -13.67
N PRO A 75 -8.28 7.80 -12.81
CA PRO A 75 -9.20 7.63 -11.68
C PRO A 75 -9.22 8.82 -10.72
N TYR A 76 -8.08 9.51 -10.55
CA TYR A 76 -7.96 10.69 -9.68
C TYR A 76 -7.88 12.02 -10.42
N HIS A 77 -8.00 12.01 -11.75
CA HIS A 77 -7.99 13.22 -12.58
C HIS A 77 -6.82 14.17 -12.28
N LYS A 78 -5.61 13.61 -12.08
CA LYS A 78 -4.41 14.40 -11.76
C LYS A 78 -3.12 13.81 -12.34
N LEU A 79 -2.10 14.67 -12.44
CA LEU A 79 -0.73 14.27 -12.76
C LEU A 79 -0.04 13.78 -11.47
N LEU A 80 0.43 12.54 -11.50
CA LEU A 80 1.18 11.91 -10.41
C LEU A 80 2.58 11.50 -10.89
N PRO A 81 3.54 11.29 -9.99
CA PRO A 81 4.79 10.62 -10.31
C PRO A 81 4.56 9.36 -11.16
N THR A 82 5.41 9.14 -12.16
CA THR A 82 5.18 8.10 -13.19
C THR A 82 5.25 6.69 -12.61
N LYS A 83 6.22 6.40 -11.72
CA LYS A 83 6.25 5.14 -10.97
C LYS A 83 5.01 4.94 -10.09
N GLN A 84 4.58 5.97 -9.36
CA GLN A 84 3.35 5.90 -8.54
C GLN A 84 2.12 5.59 -9.40
N THR A 85 1.98 6.28 -10.53
CA THR A 85 0.89 6.04 -11.49
C THR A 85 0.91 4.62 -12.03
N SER A 86 2.09 4.08 -12.33
CA SER A 86 2.24 2.71 -12.83
C SER A 86 1.88 1.67 -11.78
N LEU A 87 2.22 1.92 -10.51
CA LEU A 87 1.83 1.05 -9.40
C LEU A 87 0.32 1.09 -9.15
N LEU A 88 -0.30 2.28 -9.20
CA LEU A 88 -1.75 2.44 -9.09
C LEU A 88 -2.51 1.69 -10.20
N LYS A 89 -2.01 1.77 -11.44
CA LYS A 89 -2.58 0.97 -12.55
C LYS A 89 -2.47 -0.53 -12.31
N LEU A 90 -1.39 -1.01 -11.68
CA LEU A 90 -1.29 -2.41 -11.28
C LEU A 90 -2.32 -2.76 -10.20
N PHE A 91 -2.58 -1.85 -9.26
CA PHE A 91 -3.63 -2.03 -8.26
C PHE A 91 -5.02 -2.09 -8.92
N ASP A 92 -5.31 -1.22 -9.89
CA ASP A 92 -6.53 -1.27 -10.70
C ASP A 92 -6.68 -2.64 -11.38
N GLU A 93 -5.63 -3.11 -12.07
CA GLU A 93 -5.61 -4.40 -12.77
C GLU A 93 -5.88 -5.59 -11.83
N LEU A 94 -5.33 -5.55 -10.61
CA LEU A 94 -5.46 -6.60 -9.61
C LEU A 94 -6.67 -6.41 -8.69
N SER A 95 -7.44 -5.32 -8.87
CA SER A 95 -8.53 -4.92 -7.97
C SER A 95 -8.07 -4.77 -6.51
N VAL A 96 -6.85 -4.29 -6.30
CA VAL A 96 -6.36 -3.89 -4.97
C VAL A 96 -6.94 -2.53 -4.64
N PRO A 97 -7.65 -2.36 -3.51
CA PRO A 97 -8.24 -1.08 -3.15
C PRO A 97 -7.17 -0.03 -2.82
N HIS A 98 -7.38 1.19 -3.28
CA HIS A 98 -6.52 2.33 -2.95
C HIS A 98 -7.33 3.64 -2.96
N GLU A 99 -6.90 4.60 -2.15
CA GLU A 99 -7.62 5.86 -1.91
C GLU A 99 -6.74 7.05 -2.28
N GLU A 100 -7.37 8.09 -2.86
CA GLU A 100 -6.66 9.25 -3.39
C GLU A 100 -5.93 10.03 -2.29
N GLU A 101 -6.56 10.17 -1.13
CA GLU A 101 -6.03 10.90 0.03
C GLU A 101 -4.75 10.27 0.59
N LYS A 102 -4.54 8.97 0.34
CA LYS A 102 -3.34 8.23 0.75
C LYS A 102 -2.21 8.30 -0.30
N GLN A 103 -2.48 8.87 -1.48
CA GLN A 103 -1.50 8.98 -2.56
C GLN A 103 -0.67 10.25 -2.44
N LEU A 104 0.32 10.20 -1.55
CA LEU A 104 1.19 11.32 -1.25
C LEU A 104 2.45 11.33 -2.14
N TYR A 105 2.95 12.52 -2.46
CA TYR A 105 4.24 12.74 -3.11
C TYR A 105 4.74 14.16 -2.81
N GLY A 106 6.05 14.35 -2.78
CA GLY A 106 6.69 15.63 -2.48
C GLY A 106 8.20 15.49 -2.40
N ASP A 107 8.89 16.61 -2.17
CA ASP A 107 10.35 16.63 -2.03
C ASP A 107 10.81 15.98 -0.73
N ILE A 108 10.01 16.11 0.33
CA ILE A 108 10.17 15.45 1.63
C ILE A 108 8.86 14.77 1.95
N LEU A 109 8.90 13.50 2.35
CA LEU A 109 7.71 12.72 2.69
C LEU A 109 7.93 11.94 3.97
N THR A 110 6.92 11.95 4.85
CA THR A 110 6.88 11.07 6.02
C THR A 110 6.54 9.65 5.57
N ILE A 111 7.48 8.73 5.71
CA ILE A 111 7.34 7.31 5.37
C ILE A 111 7.63 6.50 6.62
N ILE A 112 6.71 5.60 7.00
CA ILE A 112 6.80 4.74 8.20
C ILE A 112 7.19 5.49 9.50
N GLY A 113 6.78 6.76 9.61
CA GLY A 113 7.04 7.60 10.78
C GLY A 113 8.33 8.44 10.74
N PHE A 114 9.04 8.48 9.60
CA PHE A 114 10.24 9.29 9.43
C PHE A 114 10.11 10.24 8.25
N ASP A 115 10.58 11.48 8.41
CA ASP A 115 10.70 12.42 7.31
C ASP A 115 11.93 12.07 6.47
N ILE A 116 11.70 11.73 5.20
CA ILE A 116 12.72 11.31 4.26
C ILE A 116 12.94 12.42 3.23
N ASP A 117 14.19 12.90 3.14
CA ASP A 117 14.65 13.82 2.10
C ASP A 117 15.69 13.11 1.21
N PRO A 118 15.33 12.65 0.00
CA PRO A 118 16.24 11.98 -0.91
C PRO A 118 17.26 12.94 -1.55
N ASN A 119 17.01 14.25 -1.59
CA ASN A 119 17.93 15.24 -2.16
C ASN A 119 19.07 15.54 -1.18
N ALA A 120 18.74 15.64 0.12
CA ALA A 120 19.72 15.81 1.19
C ALA A 120 20.31 14.47 1.69
N MET A 121 19.74 13.34 1.28
CA MET A 121 20.07 11.99 1.78
C MET A 121 19.92 11.89 3.31
N THR A 122 18.84 12.42 3.86
CA THR A 122 18.58 12.45 5.31
C THR A 122 17.29 11.74 5.70
N ILE A 123 17.28 11.19 6.92
CA ILE A 123 16.12 10.59 7.57
C ILE A 123 16.03 11.22 8.96
N THR A 124 14.90 11.85 9.28
CA THR A 124 14.71 12.57 10.54
C THR A 124 13.36 12.26 11.19
N MET A 125 13.21 12.61 12.47
CA MET A 125 11.92 12.54 13.15
C MET A 125 11.04 13.72 12.72
N PRO A 126 9.74 13.52 12.46
CA PRO A 126 8.81 14.62 12.20
C PRO A 126 8.79 15.63 13.35
N ILE A 127 8.76 16.92 13.03
CA ILE A 127 8.86 18.01 14.01
C ILE A 127 7.55 18.16 14.84
N SER A 128 6.45 17.53 14.41
CA SER A 128 5.19 17.45 15.16
C SER A 128 4.37 16.20 14.79
N PRO A 129 3.62 15.60 15.75
CA PRO A 129 2.79 14.41 15.54
C PRO A 129 1.50 14.68 14.75
#